data_AF-Q4SK65-F1
#
_entry.id   AF-Q4SK65-F1
#
_cell.length_a   1.000
_cell.length_b   1.000
_cell.length_c   1.000
_cell.angle_alpha   90.00
_cell.angle_beta   90.00
_cell.angle_gamma   90.00
#
_symmetry.space_group_name_H-M   'P 1'
#
loop_
_entity.id
_entity.type
_entity.pdbx_description
1 polymer ?
#
loop_
_entity_poly.entity_id
_entity_poly.type
_entity_poly.pdbx_seq_one_letter_code
_entity_poly.pdbx_strand_id
1 'polypeptide(L)'
;MSRGHKDLGEIRETLVTMERGDRRDIEDSLVCRVFLDLQVQQVSREPQELWDQGPPGPIGPSGKEGLIGGPGPMGPPGTRGISGEVGPEGPPGEPGPQGPPGPPGPPTAALDELFDGTTDYDSGPPPPPEFSEDEALPNSNSSTVVPVDPGILATLKALSSQISNMKSPDGSRKHPARTCDDLKRCYPMKKSGEYWVDPNQGSVEDAIQVHCNMDTGETCISANPPSIPRKVWWNTSKNKPVWFGADINRGTHFVYGNKDQLANTITVQMTFIRLLSKEASQTITYHCKNSVAYMDQKAGNLKKAIILKGANDLELKAEGNSRFRYTVLEDSCSEANGKWGKTVFEYRTQKTPRLPIVDIAPVDIGGPDQEFGIDLGPVCFL
;
A
#
# COMPACT_ATOMS: atom_id res chain seq x y z
N MET A 1 -13.04 33.69 -27.62
CA MET A 1 -12.07 32.82 -26.94
C MET A 1 -11.42 33.58 -25.81
N SER A 2 -11.98 33.48 -24.61
CA SER A 2 -11.41 34.04 -23.38
C SER A 2 -10.57 32.97 -22.70
N ARG A 3 -9.29 33.27 -22.48
CA ARG A 3 -8.45 32.57 -21.50
C ARG A 3 -9.07 32.82 -20.12
N GLY A 4 -9.58 31.76 -19.49
CA GLY A 4 -9.99 31.80 -18.09
C GLY A 4 -8.76 31.88 -17.20
N HIS A 5 -8.53 33.05 -16.63
CA HIS A 5 -7.70 33.21 -15.44
C HIS A 5 -8.34 32.34 -14.33
N LYS A 6 -7.66 31.28 -13.91
CA LYS A 6 -8.07 30.58 -12.67
C LYS A 6 -7.81 31.52 -11.50
N ASP A 7 -8.83 31.66 -10.69
CA ASP A 7 -8.92 32.61 -9.59
C ASP A 7 -7.94 32.20 -8.47
N LEU A 8 -7.27 33.17 -7.84
CA LEU A 8 -6.28 32.89 -6.78
C LEU A 8 -6.90 32.19 -5.55
N GLY A 9 -8.24 32.20 -5.43
CA GLY A 9 -8.99 31.45 -4.44
C GLY A 9 -9.00 29.93 -4.67
N GLU A 10 -9.01 29.47 -5.94
CA GLU A 10 -9.05 28.06 -6.30
C GLU A 10 -7.68 27.39 -6.07
N ILE A 11 -6.59 28.15 -6.20
CA ILE A 11 -5.22 27.74 -5.85
C ILE A 11 -5.07 27.61 -4.32
N ARG A 12 -5.76 28.45 -3.54
CA ARG A 12 -5.69 28.42 -2.08
C ARG A 12 -6.46 27.22 -1.48
N GLU A 13 -7.58 26.80 -2.06
CA GLU A 13 -8.24 25.54 -1.67
C GLU A 13 -7.45 24.30 -2.10
N THR A 14 -6.72 24.38 -3.21
CA THR A 14 -5.83 23.30 -3.67
C THR A 14 -4.58 23.17 -2.77
N LEU A 15 -4.06 24.28 -2.22
CA LEU A 15 -2.96 24.24 -1.24
C LEU A 15 -3.41 23.72 0.13
N VAL A 16 -4.60 24.11 0.60
CA VAL A 16 -5.13 23.66 1.91
C VAL A 16 -5.53 22.17 1.90
N THR A 17 -5.85 21.61 0.73
CA THR A 17 -6.08 20.16 0.58
C THR A 17 -4.79 19.34 0.50
N MET A 18 -3.65 19.93 0.10
CA MET A 18 -2.33 19.30 0.16
C MET A 18 -1.74 19.23 1.58
N GLU A 19 -2.12 20.15 2.48
CA GLU A 19 -1.66 20.14 3.88
C GLU A 19 -2.33 19.08 4.77
N ARG A 20 -3.30 18.33 4.22
CA ARG A 20 -3.93 17.18 4.90
C ARG A 20 -3.44 15.81 4.42
N GLY A 21 -2.47 15.78 3.49
CA GLY A 21 -1.72 14.57 3.15
C GLY A 21 -0.75 14.25 4.27
N ASP A 22 -0.75 12.99 4.71
CA ASP A 22 0.09 12.51 5.80
C ASP A 22 1.57 12.86 5.50
N ARG A 23 2.27 13.50 6.44
CA ARG A 23 3.65 14.01 6.24
C ARG A 23 4.63 12.90 5.80
N ARG A 24 4.26 11.64 6.03
CA ARG A 24 4.95 10.42 5.56
C ARG A 24 4.82 10.17 4.06
N ASP A 25 3.66 10.48 3.46
CA ASP A 25 3.40 10.31 2.02
C ASP A 25 4.30 11.23 1.17
N ILE A 26 4.71 12.37 1.72
CA ILE A 26 5.56 13.37 1.04
C ILE A 26 7.03 12.95 1.07
N GLU A 27 7.53 12.42 2.20
CA GLU A 27 8.91 11.94 2.32
C GLU A 27 9.16 10.66 1.49
N ASP A 28 8.23 9.68 1.51
CA ASP A 28 8.33 8.46 0.71
C ASP A 28 8.18 8.76 -0.80
N SER A 29 7.33 9.74 -1.17
CA SER A 29 7.28 10.26 -2.53
C SER A 29 8.56 10.99 -2.94
N LEU A 30 9.32 11.59 -2.00
CA LEU A 30 10.57 12.29 -2.31
C LEU A 30 11.71 11.30 -2.51
N VAL A 31 11.81 10.25 -1.68
CA VAL A 31 12.83 9.18 -1.82
C VAL A 31 12.75 8.55 -3.20
N CYS A 32 11.54 8.29 -3.70
CA CYS A 32 11.34 7.70 -5.01
C CYS A 32 11.39 8.69 -6.19
N ARG A 33 10.94 9.95 -6.02
CA ARG A 33 11.04 10.98 -7.08
C ARG A 33 12.48 11.46 -7.30
N VAL A 34 13.26 11.66 -6.24
CA VAL A 34 14.64 12.17 -6.33
C VAL A 34 15.55 11.22 -7.12
N PHE A 35 15.24 9.92 -7.15
CA PHE A 35 16.07 8.93 -7.83
C PHE A 35 15.67 8.68 -9.30
N LEU A 36 14.37 8.76 -9.64
CA LEU A 36 13.90 8.72 -11.03
C LEU A 36 14.43 9.91 -11.85
N ASP A 37 14.53 11.10 -11.25
CA ASP A 37 15.08 12.29 -11.93
C ASP A 37 16.57 12.12 -12.32
N LEU A 38 17.33 11.29 -11.60
CA LEU A 38 18.73 10.98 -11.92
C LEU A 38 18.89 9.98 -13.09
N GLN A 39 17.91 9.12 -13.35
CA GLN A 39 17.94 8.20 -14.49
C GLN A 39 17.52 8.85 -15.82
N VAL A 40 16.71 9.92 -15.78
CA VAL A 40 16.26 10.63 -16.99
C VAL A 40 17.35 11.52 -17.61
N GLN A 41 18.31 12.01 -16.84
CA GLN A 41 19.36 12.90 -17.36
C GLN A 41 20.43 12.23 -18.25
N GLN A 42 20.48 10.90 -18.33
CA GLN A 42 21.52 10.19 -19.12
C GLN A 42 21.07 9.83 -20.55
N VAL A 43 19.79 10.02 -20.92
CA VAL A 43 19.24 9.54 -22.22
C VAL A 43 19.00 10.66 -23.25
N SER A 44 19.09 11.94 -22.90
CA SER A 44 18.62 13.04 -23.75
C SER A 44 19.68 13.96 -24.37
N ARG A 45 20.96 13.55 -24.44
CA ARG A 45 21.97 14.30 -25.20
C ARG A 45 22.12 13.79 -26.64
N GLU A 46 21.19 14.17 -27.50
CA GLU A 46 21.45 14.39 -28.93
C GLU A 46 20.94 15.80 -29.31
N PRO A 47 21.66 16.56 -30.17
CA PRO A 47 21.36 17.98 -30.41
C PRO A 47 20.31 18.12 -31.52
N GLN A 48 19.19 18.78 -31.23
CA GLN A 48 18.17 19.12 -32.24
C GLN A 48 18.23 20.60 -32.63
N GLU A 49 18.18 20.80 -33.94
CA GLU A 49 18.44 22.05 -34.66
C GLU A 49 17.28 23.07 -34.62
N LEU A 50 17.71 24.33 -34.41
CA LEU A 50 17.22 25.63 -34.88
C LEU A 50 16.10 25.67 -35.95
N TRP A 51 14.85 25.98 -35.57
CA TRP A 51 13.83 26.56 -36.48
C TRP A 51 13.06 27.70 -35.77
N ASP A 52 12.81 28.77 -36.53
CA ASP A 52 12.61 30.17 -36.12
C ASP A 52 11.26 30.54 -35.47
N GLN A 53 11.29 31.57 -34.62
CA GLN A 53 10.11 32.27 -34.08
C GLN A 53 9.45 33.14 -35.17
N GLY A 54 8.12 33.00 -35.35
CA GLY A 54 7.32 33.85 -36.22
C GLY A 54 7.21 35.31 -35.71
N PRO A 55 6.92 36.27 -36.61
CA PRO A 55 6.99 37.70 -36.32
C PRO A 55 5.95 38.17 -35.28
N PRO A 56 6.24 39.24 -34.50
CA PRO A 56 5.36 39.71 -33.43
C PRO A 56 4.01 40.22 -33.94
N GLY A 57 2.95 39.91 -33.19
CA GLY A 57 1.59 40.36 -33.49
C GLY A 57 1.41 41.89 -33.36
N PRO A 58 0.40 42.45 -34.05
CA PRO A 58 0.19 43.90 -34.12
C PRO A 58 -0.23 44.52 -32.78
N ILE A 59 0.18 45.77 -32.57
CA ILE A 59 -0.08 46.58 -31.37
C ILE A 59 -1.58 46.88 -31.23
N GLY A 60 -2.14 46.61 -30.06
CA GLY A 60 -3.54 46.90 -29.73
C GLY A 60 -3.83 48.39 -29.49
N PRO A 61 -5.07 48.85 -29.71
CA PRO A 61 -5.45 50.26 -29.66
C PRO A 61 -5.42 50.86 -28.23
N SER A 62 -5.17 52.18 -28.16
CA SER A 62 -5.09 52.97 -26.92
C SER A 62 -6.38 52.96 -26.09
N GLY A 63 -6.19 52.96 -24.77
CA GLY A 63 -7.24 52.86 -23.75
C GLY A 63 -8.16 54.08 -23.65
N LYS A 64 -9.35 53.86 -23.08
CA LYS A 64 -10.36 54.90 -22.82
C LYS A 64 -10.18 55.45 -21.41
N GLU A 65 -10.37 56.77 -21.26
CA GLU A 65 -10.20 57.53 -20.02
C GLU A 65 -11.12 57.05 -18.88
N GLY A 66 -10.59 57.11 -17.66
CA GLY A 66 -11.24 56.63 -16.43
C GLY A 66 -12.32 57.56 -15.91
N LEU A 67 -13.35 56.97 -15.29
CA LEU A 67 -14.42 57.70 -14.62
C LEU A 67 -14.15 57.85 -13.12
N ILE A 68 -14.53 59.03 -12.62
CA ILE A 68 -14.31 59.60 -11.29
C ILE A 68 -15.06 58.82 -10.19
N GLY A 69 -14.40 58.62 -9.04
CA GLY A 69 -14.91 57.87 -7.90
C GLY A 69 -16.07 58.56 -7.15
N GLY A 70 -17.05 57.75 -6.72
CA GLY A 70 -18.17 58.20 -5.89
C GLY A 70 -17.89 58.06 -4.38
N PRO A 71 -18.51 58.91 -3.51
CA PRO A 71 -18.26 58.93 -2.06
C PRO A 71 -18.83 57.69 -1.34
N GLY A 72 -18.11 57.19 -0.34
CA GLY A 72 -18.58 56.09 0.53
C GLY A 72 -19.53 56.58 1.62
N PRO A 73 -20.45 55.71 2.08
CA PRO A 73 -20.65 55.65 3.52
C PRO A 73 -20.93 54.24 4.07
N MET A 74 -20.49 54.02 5.31
CA MET A 74 -20.63 52.78 6.06
C MET A 74 -21.58 52.98 7.25
N GLY A 75 -22.33 51.93 7.59
CA GLY A 75 -22.78 51.67 8.95
C GLY A 75 -22.71 50.16 9.22
N PRO A 76 -21.95 49.68 10.24
CA PRO A 76 -21.81 48.26 10.50
C PRO A 76 -23.08 47.67 11.15
N PRO A 77 -23.57 46.50 10.73
CA PRO A 77 -24.54 45.73 11.51
C PRO A 77 -23.90 45.21 12.80
N GLY A 78 -24.63 45.29 13.92
CA GLY A 78 -24.14 45.07 15.28
C GLY A 78 -23.54 43.70 15.56
N THR A 79 -22.72 43.64 16.62
CA THR A 79 -22.03 42.42 17.07
C THR A 79 -23.03 41.36 17.53
N ARG A 80 -22.82 40.12 17.09
CA ARG A 80 -23.53 38.93 17.59
C ARG A 80 -23.09 38.68 19.03
N GLY A 81 -24.05 38.44 19.93
CA GLY A 81 -23.79 38.22 21.35
C GLY A 81 -22.79 37.09 21.62
N ILE A 82 -22.02 37.26 22.70
CA ILE A 82 -21.03 36.30 23.19
C ILE A 82 -21.68 34.93 23.43
N SER A 83 -21.10 33.88 22.83
CA SER A 83 -21.40 32.49 23.19
C SER A 83 -20.75 32.21 24.54
N GLY A 84 -21.47 31.55 25.44
CA GLY A 84 -21.03 31.31 26.83
C GLY A 84 -19.68 30.60 26.92
N GLU A 85 -18.94 30.90 28.00
CA GLU A 85 -17.62 30.32 28.27
C GLU A 85 -17.70 28.79 28.34
N VAL A 86 -16.80 28.13 27.59
CA VAL A 86 -16.53 26.71 27.72
C VAL A 86 -15.93 26.49 29.11
N GLY A 87 -16.48 25.54 29.86
CA GLY A 87 -15.99 25.21 31.21
C GLY A 87 -14.51 24.83 31.21
N PRO A 88 -13.79 25.10 32.31
CA PRO A 88 -12.36 24.83 32.40
C PRO A 88 -12.05 23.34 32.18
N GLU A 89 -11.03 23.08 31.39
CA GLU A 89 -10.48 21.73 31.17
C GLU A 89 -9.96 21.16 32.50
N GLY A 90 -10.23 19.88 32.74
CA GLY A 90 -9.80 19.21 33.98
C GLY A 90 -8.28 19.19 34.12
N PRO A 91 -7.74 19.13 35.35
CA PRO A 91 -6.30 19.09 35.57
C PRO A 91 -5.68 17.85 34.89
N PRO A 92 -4.50 17.99 34.26
CA PRO A 92 -3.76 16.85 33.72
C PRO A 92 -3.49 15.80 34.81
N GLY A 93 -3.64 14.53 34.46
CA GLY A 93 -3.34 13.42 35.37
C GLY A 93 -1.87 13.41 35.80
N GLU A 94 -1.60 12.92 37.01
CA GLU A 94 -0.24 12.84 37.55
C GLU A 94 0.69 12.00 36.66
N PRO A 95 1.96 12.40 36.49
CA PRO A 95 2.94 11.59 35.78
C PRO A 95 3.07 10.20 36.41
N GLY A 96 3.07 9.17 35.56
CA GLY A 96 3.31 7.80 36.02
C GLY A 96 4.67 7.65 36.70
N PRO A 97 4.82 6.68 37.62
CA PRO A 97 6.08 6.44 38.31
C PRO A 97 7.21 6.09 37.32
N GLN A 98 8.42 6.54 37.64
CA GLN A 98 9.61 6.23 36.84
C GLN A 98 9.85 4.71 36.83
N GLY A 99 10.12 4.16 35.64
CA GLY A 99 10.42 2.73 35.49
C GLY A 99 11.68 2.33 36.26
N PRO A 100 11.81 1.05 36.66
CA PRO A 100 12.98 0.55 37.37
C PRO A 100 14.26 0.68 36.50
N PRO A 101 15.45 0.87 37.11
CA PRO A 101 16.71 0.85 36.39
C PRO A 101 16.92 -0.45 35.60
N GLY A 102 17.48 -0.34 34.40
CA GLY A 102 17.82 -1.50 33.58
C GLY A 102 18.89 -2.39 34.22
N PRO A 103 18.94 -3.69 33.89
CA PRO A 103 19.95 -4.60 34.42
C PRO A 103 21.37 -4.22 33.93
N PRO A 104 22.43 -4.52 34.71
CA PRO A 104 23.81 -4.30 34.31
C PRO A 104 24.16 -5.06 33.02
N GLY A 105 24.93 -4.42 32.13
CA GLY A 105 25.42 -5.03 30.90
C GLY A 105 26.39 -6.20 31.18
N PRO A 106 26.46 -7.20 30.27
CA PRO A 106 27.35 -8.34 30.42
C PRO A 106 28.84 -7.94 30.28
N PRO A 107 29.76 -8.61 30.99
CA PRO A 107 31.19 -8.30 30.95
C PRO A 107 31.80 -8.66 29.59
N THR A 108 32.52 -7.71 29.00
CA THR A 108 33.37 -7.90 27.82
C THR A 108 34.65 -8.63 28.21
N ALA A 109 34.72 -9.91 27.88
CA ALA A 109 35.96 -10.68 27.88
C ALA A 109 36.04 -11.46 26.55
N ALA A 110 36.79 -10.91 25.59
CA ALA A 110 37.43 -11.63 24.47
C ALA A 110 38.06 -10.61 23.49
N LEU A 111 39.18 -9.99 23.86
CA LEU A 111 40.09 -9.32 22.92
C LEU A 111 41.54 -9.54 23.38
N ASP A 112 41.89 -10.79 23.67
CA ASP A 112 43.22 -11.15 24.14
C ASP A 112 43.71 -12.45 23.47
N GLU A 113 43.63 -12.52 22.14
CA GLU A 113 44.23 -13.61 21.35
C GLU A 113 44.60 -13.16 19.93
N LEU A 114 45.44 -12.14 19.74
CA LEU A 114 46.00 -11.84 18.40
C LEU A 114 47.36 -11.11 18.41
N PHE A 115 48.12 -11.17 19.50
CA PHE A 115 49.53 -10.73 19.52
C PHE A 115 50.44 -11.90 19.92
N ASP A 116 50.86 -12.68 18.94
CA ASP A 116 52.07 -13.49 19.01
C ASP A 116 52.77 -13.49 17.64
N GLY A 117 54.08 -13.23 17.61
CA GLY A 117 54.89 -13.28 16.39
C GLY A 117 55.86 -12.13 16.15
N THR A 118 56.90 -12.03 16.98
CA THR A 118 58.33 -11.78 16.64
C THR A 118 58.70 -10.82 15.48
N THR A 119 59.39 -9.71 15.78
CA THR A 119 60.80 -9.39 15.39
C THR A 119 61.11 -7.90 15.59
N ASP A 120 62.02 -7.63 16.53
CA ASP A 120 63.18 -6.72 16.44
C ASP A 120 63.14 -5.53 15.46
N TYR A 121 62.98 -4.29 15.96
CA TYR A 121 63.57 -3.07 15.37
C TYR A 121 63.68 -1.95 16.43
N ASP A 122 64.91 -1.74 16.89
CA ASP A 122 65.41 -0.48 17.45
C ASP A 122 65.32 0.64 16.41
N SER A 123 64.24 1.43 16.44
CA SER A 123 64.08 2.72 15.76
C SER A 123 62.82 3.41 16.28
N GLY A 124 62.96 4.63 16.78
CA GLY A 124 61.82 5.45 17.21
C GLY A 124 60.79 5.67 16.09
N PRO A 125 59.57 6.15 16.43
CA PRO A 125 58.53 6.39 15.44
C PRO A 125 59.04 7.36 14.37
N PRO A 126 58.88 7.07 13.07
CA PRO A 126 59.23 8.04 12.03
C PRO A 126 58.38 9.31 12.22
N PRO A 127 58.93 10.50 11.95
CA PRO A 127 58.14 11.72 11.98
C PRO A 127 56.96 11.60 11.01
N PRO A 128 55.81 12.22 11.33
CA PRO A 128 54.68 12.26 10.42
C PRO A 128 55.14 12.81 9.06
N PRO A 129 54.59 12.30 7.93
CA PRO A 129 54.94 12.83 6.62
C PRO A 129 54.66 14.32 6.62
N GLU A 130 55.69 15.13 6.35
CA GLU A 130 55.52 16.55 6.07
C GLU A 130 54.61 16.66 4.84
N PHE A 131 53.36 17.05 5.07
CA PHE A 131 52.54 17.57 4.00
C PHE A 131 53.23 18.85 3.52
N SER A 132 53.93 18.76 2.39
CA SER A 132 54.31 19.95 1.64
C SER A 132 53.02 20.61 1.19
N GLU A 133 52.73 21.82 1.69
CA GLU A 133 51.49 22.58 1.47
C GLU A 133 51.25 23.06 0.01
N ASP A 134 51.86 22.42 -1.00
CA ASP A 134 51.84 22.91 -2.39
C ASP A 134 51.31 21.90 -3.44
N GLU A 135 50.56 20.87 -3.06
CA GLU A 135 49.83 20.00 -4.02
C GLU A 135 48.35 20.40 -4.24
N ALA A 136 47.98 21.64 -3.91
CA ALA A 136 46.65 22.20 -4.18
C ALA A 136 46.59 23.09 -5.44
N LEU A 137 47.48 22.91 -6.41
CA LEU A 137 47.41 23.60 -7.70
C LEU A 137 47.02 22.62 -8.82
N PRO A 138 45.88 22.84 -9.52
CA PRO A 138 45.58 22.07 -10.72
C PRO A 138 46.59 22.46 -11.80
N ASN A 139 47.53 21.55 -12.09
CA ASN A 139 48.44 21.70 -13.22
C ASN A 139 47.58 21.68 -14.50
N SER A 140 47.35 22.85 -15.08
CA SER A 140 46.45 23.10 -16.22
C SER A 140 46.99 22.59 -17.57
N ASN A 141 47.99 21.70 -17.53
CA ASN A 141 48.75 21.24 -18.69
C ASN A 141 49.05 19.74 -18.63
N SER A 142 48.46 19.00 -17.69
CA SER A 142 48.52 17.53 -17.69
C SER A 142 47.14 16.98 -18.05
N SER A 143 46.96 16.60 -19.31
CA SER A 143 45.89 15.69 -19.73
C SER A 143 46.16 14.26 -19.23
N THR A 144 46.55 14.11 -17.96
CA THR A 144 46.50 12.84 -17.27
C THR A 144 45.05 12.62 -16.87
N VAL A 145 44.27 12.09 -17.81
CA VAL A 145 43.13 11.25 -17.50
C VAL A 145 43.70 10.20 -16.55
N VAL A 146 43.48 10.33 -15.24
CA VAL A 146 43.77 9.25 -14.30
C VAL A 146 42.96 8.08 -14.84
N PRO A 147 43.60 6.98 -15.29
CA PRO A 147 42.86 5.82 -15.75
C PRO A 147 42.11 5.32 -14.52
N VAL A 148 40.81 5.59 -14.44
CA VAL A 148 39.99 5.02 -13.39
C VAL A 148 40.03 3.52 -13.64
N ASP A 149 40.72 2.79 -12.74
CA ASP A 149 40.86 1.34 -12.87
C ASP A 149 39.48 0.72 -13.13
N PRO A 150 39.31 -0.04 -14.22
CA PRO A 150 38.02 -0.64 -14.54
C PRO A 150 37.43 -1.46 -13.40
N GLY A 151 38.28 -2.04 -12.53
CA GLY A 151 37.88 -2.76 -11.32
C GLY A 151 37.30 -1.86 -10.20
N ILE A 152 37.86 -0.66 -10.00
CA ILE A 152 37.32 0.32 -9.04
C ILE A 152 35.99 0.86 -9.56
N LEU A 153 35.89 1.17 -10.86
CA LEU A 153 34.65 1.61 -11.48
C LEU A 153 33.55 0.54 -11.39
N ALA A 154 33.90 -0.74 -11.61
CA ALA A 154 32.97 -1.86 -11.45
C ALA A 154 32.47 -2.00 -10.00
N THR A 155 33.37 -1.86 -9.02
CA THR A 155 33.01 -1.91 -7.59
C THR A 155 32.11 -0.75 -7.18
N LEU A 156 32.42 0.47 -7.62
CA LEU A 156 31.60 1.66 -7.36
C LEU A 156 30.20 1.53 -7.99
N LYS A 157 30.12 1.00 -9.22
CA LYS A 157 28.84 0.73 -9.88
C LYS A 157 28.03 -0.35 -9.14
N ALA A 158 28.69 -1.40 -8.64
CA ALA A 158 28.03 -2.44 -7.86
C ALA A 158 27.49 -1.89 -6.53
N LEU A 159 28.29 -1.11 -5.79
CA LEU A 159 27.86 -0.46 -4.54
C LEU A 159 26.72 0.54 -4.79
N SER A 160 26.83 1.36 -5.82
CA SER A 160 25.76 2.29 -6.22
C SER A 160 24.46 1.54 -6.53
N SER A 161 24.54 0.41 -7.25
CA SER A 161 23.39 -0.44 -7.52
C SER A 161 22.80 -1.06 -6.25
N GLN A 162 23.62 -1.48 -5.29
CA GLN A 162 23.11 -2.01 -4.02
C GLN A 162 22.38 -0.94 -3.21
N ILE A 163 22.95 0.27 -3.12
CA ILE A 163 22.30 1.40 -2.45
C ILE A 163 20.98 1.77 -3.13
N SER A 164 20.97 1.76 -4.47
CA SER A 164 19.74 2.00 -5.26
C SER A 164 18.65 1.00 -4.90
N ASN A 165 18.99 -0.28 -4.81
CA ASN A 165 18.02 -1.34 -4.51
C ASN A 165 17.50 -1.30 -3.07
N MET A 166 18.29 -0.77 -2.13
CA MET A 166 17.82 -0.52 -0.76
C MET A 166 16.87 0.68 -0.67
N LYS A 167 17.11 1.73 -1.48
CA LYS A 167 16.28 2.94 -1.50
C LYS A 167 14.98 2.74 -2.28
N SER A 168 15.06 2.04 -3.39
CA SER A 168 13.95 1.77 -4.29
C SER A 168 14.01 0.29 -4.64
N PRO A 169 13.39 -0.57 -3.83
CA PRO A 169 13.31 -2.00 -4.13
C PRO A 169 12.42 -2.25 -5.35
N ASP A 170 12.84 -3.14 -6.23
CA ASP A 170 12.21 -3.36 -7.54
C ASP A 170 10.99 -4.30 -7.48
N GLY A 171 10.66 -4.83 -6.29
CA GLY A 171 9.59 -5.81 -6.09
C GLY A 171 9.99 -7.24 -6.46
N SER A 172 11.29 -7.52 -6.60
CA SER A 172 11.80 -8.88 -6.76
C SER A 172 11.87 -9.61 -5.42
N ARG A 173 11.98 -10.94 -5.42
CA ARG A 173 12.14 -11.70 -4.17
C ARG A 173 13.39 -11.31 -3.38
N LYS A 174 14.44 -10.83 -4.06
CA LYS A 174 15.66 -10.36 -3.39
C LYS A 174 15.48 -8.98 -2.80
N HIS A 175 14.72 -8.11 -3.46
CA HIS A 175 14.51 -6.72 -3.10
C HIS A 175 13.01 -6.43 -3.13
N PRO A 176 12.24 -6.98 -2.17
CA PRO A 176 10.80 -6.83 -2.12
C PRO A 176 10.44 -5.38 -1.78
N ALA A 177 9.35 -4.89 -2.37
CA ALA A 177 8.84 -3.57 -2.04
C ALA A 177 7.98 -3.62 -0.77
N ARG A 178 7.72 -2.50 -0.10
CA ARG A 178 6.89 -2.52 1.11
C ARG A 178 5.42 -2.82 0.81
N THR A 179 4.85 -2.15 -0.20
CA THR A 179 3.51 -2.42 -0.74
C THR A 179 3.49 -2.24 -2.26
N CYS A 180 2.41 -2.66 -2.92
CA CYS A 180 2.24 -2.41 -4.35
C CYS A 180 2.07 -0.91 -4.67
N ASP A 181 1.48 -0.12 -3.76
CA ASP A 181 1.36 1.33 -3.95
C ASP A 181 2.74 2.01 -3.91
N ASP A 182 3.61 1.59 -2.97
CA ASP A 182 5.01 2.05 -2.93
C ASP A 182 5.74 1.69 -4.22
N LEU A 183 5.62 0.42 -4.66
CA LEU A 183 6.25 -0.05 -5.88
C LEU A 183 5.80 0.73 -7.12
N LYS A 184 4.50 1.04 -7.22
CA LYS A 184 3.91 1.85 -8.29
C LYS A 184 4.46 3.28 -8.28
N ARG A 185 4.57 3.91 -7.11
CA ARG A 185 5.09 5.28 -6.96
C ARG A 185 6.55 5.38 -7.38
N CYS A 186 7.35 4.36 -7.06
CA CYS A 186 8.77 4.31 -7.39
C CYS A 186 9.05 3.84 -8.82
N TYR A 187 8.12 3.08 -9.42
CA TYR A 187 8.26 2.59 -10.79
C TYR A 187 6.95 2.71 -11.59
N PRO A 188 6.57 3.93 -12.03
CA PRO A 188 5.31 4.17 -12.74
C PRO A 188 5.16 3.40 -14.06
N MET A 189 6.27 2.92 -14.63
CA MET A 189 6.29 2.15 -15.89
C MET A 189 6.12 0.64 -15.68
N LYS A 190 6.09 0.13 -14.44
CA LYS A 190 5.83 -1.29 -14.17
C LYS A 190 4.38 -1.64 -14.50
N LYS A 191 4.17 -2.86 -14.98
CA LYS A 191 2.85 -3.38 -15.35
C LYS A 191 2.25 -4.18 -14.20
N SER A 192 0.92 -4.28 -14.15
CA SER A 192 0.24 -5.16 -13.21
C SER A 192 0.70 -6.60 -13.35
N GLY A 193 0.86 -7.31 -12.24
CA GLY A 193 1.42 -8.66 -12.24
C GLY A 193 1.85 -9.13 -10.85
N GLU A 194 2.59 -10.23 -10.81
CA GLU A 194 3.09 -10.81 -9.56
C GLU A 194 4.40 -10.16 -9.12
N TYR A 195 4.43 -9.71 -7.87
CA TYR A 195 5.59 -9.08 -7.23
C TYR A 195 5.77 -9.62 -5.82
N TRP A 196 6.95 -9.36 -5.24
CA TRP A 196 7.24 -9.67 -3.85
C TRP A 196 7.18 -8.40 -3.02
N VAL A 197 6.42 -8.47 -1.93
CA VAL A 197 6.30 -7.39 -0.97
C VAL A 197 6.66 -7.83 0.43
N ASP A 198 7.27 -6.92 1.18
CA ASP A 198 7.68 -7.11 2.56
C ASP A 198 7.16 -5.97 3.47
N PRO A 199 5.87 -6.03 3.85
CA PRO A 199 5.22 -5.00 4.67
C PRO A 199 5.77 -4.82 6.09
N ASN A 200 6.17 -5.92 6.75
CA ASN A 200 6.76 -5.89 8.10
C ASN A 200 8.24 -5.50 8.09
N GLN A 201 8.89 -5.50 6.92
CA GLN A 201 10.30 -5.21 6.71
C GLN A 201 11.21 -6.16 7.53
N GLY A 202 12.48 -5.79 7.66
CA GLY A 202 13.45 -6.59 8.40
C GLY A 202 14.01 -7.69 7.52
N SER A 203 13.59 -8.93 7.73
CA SER A 203 14.15 -10.08 7.01
C SER A 203 13.39 -10.32 5.70
N VAL A 204 14.04 -10.06 4.56
CA VAL A 204 13.45 -10.29 3.22
C VAL A 204 13.05 -11.75 2.92
N GLU A 205 13.42 -12.70 3.78
CA GLU A 205 13.07 -14.12 3.62
C GLU A 205 11.58 -14.41 3.88
N ASP A 206 10.92 -13.56 4.66
CA ASP A 206 9.50 -13.71 5.02
C ASP A 206 8.55 -12.87 4.14
N ALA A 207 9.11 -12.22 3.12
CA ALA A 207 8.38 -11.46 2.10
C ALA A 207 7.35 -12.34 1.38
N ILE A 208 6.19 -11.78 1.05
CA ILE A 208 5.08 -12.52 0.43
C ILE A 208 4.96 -12.18 -1.06
N GLN A 209 4.55 -13.17 -1.86
CA GLN A 209 4.19 -12.93 -3.25
C GLN A 209 2.74 -12.44 -3.32
N VAL A 210 2.52 -11.38 -4.09
CA VAL A 210 1.22 -10.72 -4.25
C VAL A 210 1.02 -10.32 -5.70
N HIS A 211 -0.25 -10.15 -6.07
CA HIS A 211 -0.61 -9.50 -7.31
C HIS A 211 -0.70 -7.99 -7.08
N CYS A 212 0.15 -7.22 -7.75
CA CYS A 212 0.06 -5.76 -7.75
C CYS A 212 -0.74 -5.28 -8.94
N ASN A 213 -1.79 -4.51 -8.68
CA ASN A 213 -2.47 -3.75 -9.71
C ASN A 213 -1.77 -2.39 -9.84
N MET A 214 -0.96 -2.18 -10.89
CA MET A 214 -0.21 -0.94 -11.09
C MET A 214 -1.10 0.22 -11.56
N ASP A 215 -2.31 -0.05 -12.04
CA ASP A 215 -3.27 1.00 -12.41
C ASP A 215 -3.88 1.65 -11.17
N THR A 216 -4.23 0.84 -10.15
CA THR A 216 -4.83 1.33 -8.89
C THR A 216 -3.81 1.55 -7.77
N GLY A 217 -2.83 0.67 -7.62
CA GLY A 217 -1.92 0.58 -6.47
C GLY A 217 -2.30 -0.55 -5.50
N GLU A 218 -3.34 -1.33 -5.80
CA GLU A 218 -3.84 -2.38 -4.91
C GLU A 218 -2.84 -3.52 -4.74
N THR A 219 -2.69 -3.95 -3.48
CA THR A 219 -1.94 -5.15 -3.08
C THR A 219 -2.94 -6.30 -2.88
N CYS A 220 -2.93 -7.28 -3.78
CA CYS A 220 -3.89 -8.39 -3.77
C CYS A 220 -3.24 -9.71 -3.39
N ILE A 221 -3.79 -10.38 -2.37
CA ILE A 221 -3.30 -11.67 -1.85
C ILE A 221 -4.30 -12.76 -2.19
N SER A 222 -3.85 -13.75 -2.96
CA SER A 222 -4.68 -14.88 -3.40
C SER A 222 -4.95 -15.89 -2.29
N ALA A 223 -6.12 -16.52 -2.34
CA ALA A 223 -6.47 -17.64 -1.48
C ALA A 223 -5.75 -18.93 -1.93
N ASN A 224 -5.51 -19.83 -0.99
CA ASN A 224 -4.85 -21.11 -1.26
C ASN A 224 -5.47 -22.24 -0.42
N PRO A 225 -6.24 -23.16 -1.02
CA PRO A 225 -6.56 -23.24 -2.44
C PRO A 225 -7.50 -22.11 -2.89
N PRO A 226 -7.44 -21.69 -4.18
CA PRO A 226 -8.30 -20.63 -4.71
C PRO A 226 -9.74 -21.09 -4.97
N SER A 227 -9.99 -22.40 -5.03
CA SER A 227 -11.31 -22.96 -5.34
C SER A 227 -11.60 -24.20 -4.50
N ILE A 228 -12.86 -24.34 -4.08
CA ILE A 228 -13.42 -25.47 -3.36
C ILE A 228 -14.29 -26.26 -4.34
N PRO A 229 -14.10 -27.59 -4.43
CA PRO A 229 -14.74 -28.39 -5.46
C PRO A 229 -16.27 -28.40 -5.32
N ARG A 230 -16.92 -28.43 -6.48
CA ARG A 230 -18.37 -28.51 -6.65
C ARG A 230 -18.86 -29.92 -6.35
N LYS A 231 -19.63 -30.10 -5.27
CA LYS A 231 -20.25 -31.38 -4.88
C LYS A 231 -21.30 -31.19 -3.80
N VAL A 232 -21.95 -32.28 -3.40
CA VAL A 232 -22.73 -32.35 -2.17
C VAL A 232 -21.78 -32.32 -0.97
N TRP A 233 -21.82 -31.24 -0.19
CA TRP A 233 -21.03 -31.09 1.04
C TRP A 233 -21.81 -31.45 2.30
N TRP A 234 -23.14 -31.35 2.25
CA TRP A 234 -24.00 -31.48 3.42
C TRP A 234 -25.31 -32.17 3.04
N ASN A 235 -25.76 -33.11 3.87
CA ASN A 235 -26.92 -33.97 3.60
C ASN A 235 -27.95 -33.98 4.75
N THR A 236 -27.77 -33.11 5.75
CA THR A 236 -28.67 -33.03 6.91
C THR A 236 -29.47 -31.75 6.83
N SER A 237 -30.70 -31.83 6.37
CA SER A 237 -31.57 -30.65 6.24
C SER A 237 -31.72 -29.92 7.59
N LYS A 238 -31.04 -28.78 7.71
CA LYS A 238 -31.20 -27.82 8.80
C LYS A 238 -31.62 -26.52 8.13
N ASN A 239 -32.78 -25.97 8.49
CA ASN A 239 -33.20 -24.65 8.02
C ASN A 239 -32.44 -23.54 8.79
N LYS A 240 -31.12 -23.68 8.89
CA LYS A 240 -30.19 -22.86 9.67
C LYS A 240 -28.87 -22.73 8.89
N PRO A 241 -28.14 -21.62 9.02
CA PRO A 241 -26.81 -21.49 8.44
C PRO A 241 -25.88 -22.59 8.96
N VAL A 242 -25.11 -23.19 8.07
CA VAL A 242 -24.11 -24.22 8.41
C VAL A 242 -22.74 -23.74 7.93
N TRP A 243 -21.80 -23.55 8.85
CA TRP A 243 -20.46 -23.05 8.53
C TRP A 243 -19.63 -24.10 7.81
N PHE A 244 -19.05 -23.73 6.66
CA PHE A 244 -18.23 -24.64 5.88
C PHE A 244 -17.00 -25.09 6.66
N GLY A 245 -16.21 -24.17 7.20
CA GLY A 245 -14.98 -24.48 7.91
C GLY A 245 -15.20 -25.15 9.27
N ALA A 246 -16.28 -24.81 9.97
CA ALA A 246 -16.53 -25.27 11.34
C ALA A 246 -17.47 -26.48 11.45
N ASP A 247 -18.53 -26.56 10.64
CA ASP A 247 -19.60 -27.55 10.80
C ASP A 247 -19.55 -28.69 9.76
N ILE A 248 -19.04 -28.42 8.55
CA ILE A 248 -19.05 -29.40 7.45
C ILE A 248 -17.83 -30.33 7.55
N ASN A 249 -18.08 -31.64 7.40
CA ASN A 249 -17.02 -32.64 7.36
C ASN A 249 -16.05 -32.39 6.21
N ARG A 250 -14.75 -32.27 6.51
CA ARG A 250 -13.66 -31.91 5.57
C ARG A 250 -13.74 -30.49 5.03
N GLY A 251 -14.63 -29.66 5.58
CA GLY A 251 -14.53 -28.22 5.39
C GLY A 251 -13.34 -27.68 6.17
N THR A 252 -12.75 -26.61 5.64
CA THR A 252 -11.59 -25.94 6.24
C THR A 252 -11.79 -24.44 6.11
N HIS A 253 -11.31 -23.70 7.11
CA HIS A 253 -11.24 -22.23 7.02
C HIS A 253 -10.36 -21.80 5.84
N PHE A 254 -10.69 -20.67 5.24
CA PHE A 254 -9.95 -20.14 4.10
C PHE A 254 -8.61 -19.56 4.56
N VAL A 255 -7.54 -19.95 3.87
CA VAL A 255 -6.19 -19.43 4.10
C VAL A 255 -5.70 -18.73 2.85
N TYR A 256 -4.84 -17.74 3.04
CA TYR A 256 -4.35 -16.82 2.01
C TYR A 256 -2.84 -16.90 1.96
N GLY A 257 -2.24 -16.54 0.83
CA GLY A 257 -0.79 -16.55 0.63
C GLY A 257 -0.24 -17.88 0.09
N ASN A 258 1.09 -17.97 0.03
CA ASN A 258 1.81 -19.05 -0.64
C ASN A 258 1.81 -20.37 0.15
N LYS A 259 1.89 -21.51 -0.57
CA LYS A 259 1.99 -22.86 0.04
C LYS A 259 3.26 -23.06 0.87
N ASP A 260 4.34 -22.39 0.48
CA ASP A 260 5.67 -22.60 1.04
C ASP A 260 5.92 -21.76 2.31
N GLN A 261 4.95 -20.93 2.70
CA GLN A 261 5.08 -20.02 3.84
C GLN A 261 4.20 -20.45 5.01
N LEU A 262 4.73 -20.26 6.21
CA LEU A 262 4.01 -20.57 7.43
C LEU A 262 2.80 -19.63 7.58
N ALA A 263 1.65 -20.14 8.00
CA ALA A 263 0.43 -19.34 8.17
C ALA A 263 0.61 -18.14 9.11
N ASN A 264 1.48 -18.27 10.13
CA ASN A 264 1.81 -17.20 11.06
C ASN A 264 2.54 -16.04 10.35
N THR A 265 3.47 -16.34 9.44
CA THR A 265 4.20 -15.34 8.65
C THR A 265 3.23 -14.52 7.82
N ILE A 266 2.33 -15.17 7.09
CA ILE A 266 1.32 -14.49 6.29
C ILE A 266 0.39 -13.64 7.17
N THR A 267 0.02 -14.12 8.35
CA THR A 267 -0.82 -13.36 9.29
C THR A 267 -0.14 -12.08 9.78
N VAL A 268 1.17 -12.13 10.07
CA VAL A 268 1.95 -10.94 10.44
C VAL A 268 2.00 -9.97 9.26
N GLN A 269 2.37 -10.44 8.07
CA GLN A 269 2.45 -9.60 6.87
C GLN A 269 1.11 -8.94 6.53
N MET A 270 0.01 -9.69 6.61
CA MET A 270 -1.35 -9.18 6.43
C MET A 270 -1.71 -8.09 7.45
N THR A 271 -1.21 -8.20 8.69
CA THR A 271 -1.44 -7.18 9.72
C THR A 271 -0.78 -5.86 9.36
N PHE A 272 0.44 -5.88 8.84
CA PHE A 272 1.11 -4.67 8.36
C PHE A 272 0.42 -4.09 7.12
N ILE A 273 -0.01 -4.91 6.18
CA ILE A 273 -0.78 -4.43 5.01
C ILE A 273 -2.06 -3.72 5.46
N ARG A 274 -2.79 -4.27 6.43
CA ARG A 274 -3.99 -3.62 7.00
C ARG A 274 -3.70 -2.26 7.61
N LEU A 275 -2.52 -2.07 8.22
CA LEU A 275 -2.09 -0.79 8.80
C LEU A 275 -1.66 0.23 7.75
N LEU A 276 -1.13 -0.25 6.62
CA LEU A 276 -0.65 0.58 5.51
C LEU A 276 -1.75 0.94 4.51
N SER A 277 -2.93 0.34 4.63
CA SER A 277 -4.04 0.50 3.68
C SER A 277 -5.22 1.22 4.31
N LYS A 278 -5.93 2.00 3.51
CA LYS A 278 -7.13 2.76 3.91
C LYS A 278 -8.40 1.95 3.66
N GLU A 279 -8.39 1.12 2.62
CA GLU A 279 -9.53 0.32 2.19
C GLU A 279 -9.11 -1.12 1.89
N ALA A 280 -10.07 -2.04 2.02
CA ALA A 280 -9.92 -3.43 1.63
C ALA A 280 -11.17 -3.90 0.87
N SER A 281 -10.96 -4.74 -0.12
CA SER A 281 -12.03 -5.36 -0.90
C SER A 281 -11.75 -6.84 -1.14
N GLN A 282 -12.81 -7.63 -1.23
CA GLN A 282 -12.70 -9.03 -1.61
C GLN A 282 -13.98 -9.50 -2.29
N THR A 283 -13.80 -10.33 -3.32
CA THR A 283 -14.89 -11.01 -4.02
C THR A 283 -14.88 -12.50 -3.72
N ILE A 284 -16.05 -13.11 -3.61
CA ILE A 284 -16.22 -14.57 -3.46
C ILE A 284 -17.36 -15.04 -4.37
N THR A 285 -17.12 -16.12 -5.11
CA THR A 285 -18.12 -16.71 -6.00
C THR A 285 -18.65 -18.00 -5.39
N TYR A 286 -19.96 -18.06 -5.20
CA TYR A 286 -20.65 -19.28 -4.79
C TYR A 286 -21.25 -19.96 -6.03
N HIS A 287 -20.77 -21.14 -6.36
CA HIS A 287 -21.36 -22.00 -7.39
C HIS A 287 -22.45 -22.84 -6.76
N CYS A 288 -23.63 -22.85 -7.38
CA CYS A 288 -24.81 -23.49 -6.83
C CYS A 288 -25.44 -24.45 -7.84
N LYS A 289 -26.06 -25.51 -7.33
CA LYS A 289 -27.02 -26.34 -8.06
C LYS A 289 -28.11 -26.74 -7.07
N ASN A 290 -29.35 -26.38 -7.39
CA ASN A 290 -30.51 -26.55 -6.51
C ASN A 290 -30.37 -25.92 -5.10
N SER A 291 -29.56 -24.87 -4.97
CA SER A 291 -29.30 -24.18 -3.70
C SER A 291 -29.38 -22.67 -3.91
N VAL A 292 -30.18 -21.98 -3.09
CA VAL A 292 -30.31 -20.52 -3.12
C VAL A 292 -29.12 -19.87 -2.41
N ALA A 293 -28.51 -18.89 -3.08
CA ALA A 293 -27.33 -18.17 -2.56
C ALA A 293 -27.66 -16.78 -2.00
N TYR A 294 -28.62 -16.07 -2.59
CA TYR A 294 -28.97 -14.70 -2.21
C TYR A 294 -30.48 -14.44 -2.23
N MET A 295 -31.08 -14.21 -3.41
CA MET A 295 -32.52 -13.96 -3.55
C MET A 295 -33.28 -15.25 -3.79
N ASP A 296 -34.26 -15.58 -2.94
CA ASP A 296 -35.22 -16.66 -3.23
C ASP A 296 -36.34 -16.12 -4.10
N GLN A 297 -36.38 -16.50 -5.38
CA GLN A 297 -37.39 -16.01 -6.33
C GLN A 297 -38.82 -16.50 -5.99
N LYS A 298 -38.97 -17.66 -5.34
CA LYS A 298 -40.29 -18.19 -4.95
C LYS A 298 -40.83 -17.45 -3.74
N ALA A 299 -39.96 -17.10 -2.80
CA ALA A 299 -40.35 -16.46 -1.54
C ALA A 299 -40.23 -14.93 -1.57
N GLY A 300 -39.57 -14.35 -2.58
CA GLY A 300 -39.35 -12.92 -2.75
C GLY A 300 -38.56 -12.26 -1.62
N ASN A 301 -37.64 -12.99 -0.98
CA ASN A 301 -36.87 -12.49 0.17
C ASN A 301 -35.44 -13.04 0.24
N LEU A 302 -34.64 -12.45 1.13
CA LEU A 302 -33.21 -12.74 1.31
C LEU A 302 -32.92 -13.63 2.53
N LYS A 303 -33.92 -14.32 3.09
CA LYS A 303 -33.75 -15.11 4.33
C LYS A 303 -32.84 -16.33 4.15
N LYS A 304 -32.69 -16.79 2.90
CA LYS A 304 -31.79 -17.89 2.53
C LYS A 304 -30.43 -17.42 2.03
N ALA A 305 -30.16 -16.12 2.11
CA ALA A 305 -28.88 -15.57 1.68
C ALA A 305 -27.73 -16.11 2.54
N ILE A 306 -26.61 -16.37 1.88
CA ILE A 306 -25.39 -16.87 2.50
C ILE A 306 -24.84 -15.88 3.52
N ILE A 307 -24.18 -16.37 4.56
CA ILE A 307 -23.46 -15.54 5.52
C ILE A 307 -21.95 -15.72 5.29
N LEU A 308 -21.20 -14.63 5.27
CA LEU A 308 -19.73 -14.66 5.18
C LEU A 308 -19.12 -14.31 6.53
N LYS A 309 -17.98 -14.90 6.88
CA LYS A 309 -17.25 -14.59 8.11
C LYS A 309 -15.98 -13.84 7.79
N GLY A 310 -15.81 -12.64 8.34
CA GLY A 310 -14.58 -11.87 8.26
C GLY A 310 -13.51 -12.37 9.23
N ALA A 311 -12.26 -11.93 9.03
CA ALA A 311 -11.10 -12.34 9.82
C ALA A 311 -11.17 -11.97 11.32
N ASN A 312 -12.03 -11.03 11.68
CA ASN A 312 -12.29 -10.61 13.07
C ASN A 312 -13.56 -11.25 13.65
N ASP A 313 -13.94 -12.44 13.17
CA ASP A 313 -15.13 -13.21 13.56
C ASP A 313 -16.48 -12.52 13.32
N LEU A 314 -16.47 -11.45 12.53
CA LEU A 314 -17.65 -10.67 12.22
C LEU A 314 -18.44 -11.29 11.06
N GLU A 315 -19.75 -11.42 11.23
CA GLU A 315 -20.65 -11.91 10.18
C GLU A 315 -21.04 -10.79 9.21
N LEU A 316 -20.87 -11.06 7.92
CA LEU A 316 -21.32 -10.22 6.82
C LEU A 316 -22.57 -10.85 6.20
N LYS A 317 -23.64 -10.07 6.07
CA LYS A 317 -25.00 -10.55 5.74
C LYS A 317 -25.61 -9.79 4.56
N ALA A 318 -26.64 -10.36 3.94
CA ALA A 318 -27.43 -9.69 2.91
C ALA A 318 -28.26 -8.51 3.46
N GLU A 319 -28.76 -8.65 4.69
CA GLU A 319 -29.65 -7.69 5.35
C GLU A 319 -29.08 -7.28 6.73
N GLY A 320 -29.47 -6.09 7.20
CA GLY A 320 -29.05 -5.55 8.49
C GLY A 320 -28.24 -4.26 8.37
N ASN A 321 -27.24 -4.09 9.25
CA ASN A 321 -26.40 -2.90 9.28
C ASN A 321 -25.61 -2.76 7.97
N SER A 322 -25.74 -1.61 7.30
CA SER A 322 -25.08 -1.34 6.03
C SER A 322 -23.55 -1.50 6.08
N ARG A 323 -22.93 -1.33 7.25
CA ARG A 323 -21.48 -1.52 7.45
C ARG A 323 -21.03 -2.97 7.35
N PHE A 324 -21.94 -3.92 7.54
CA PHE A 324 -21.68 -5.38 7.52
C PHE A 324 -22.44 -6.06 6.38
N ARG A 325 -22.94 -5.26 5.42
CA ARG A 325 -23.68 -5.76 4.28
C ARG A 325 -22.74 -5.92 3.09
N TYR A 326 -22.73 -7.10 2.50
CA TYR A 326 -22.06 -7.34 1.22
C TYR A 326 -22.95 -6.91 0.04
N THR A 327 -22.33 -6.68 -1.11
CA THR A 327 -22.99 -6.42 -2.39
C THR A 327 -22.96 -7.67 -3.26
N VAL A 328 -23.88 -7.78 -4.21
CA VAL A 328 -23.95 -8.89 -5.17
C VAL A 328 -23.77 -8.32 -6.56
N LEU A 329 -22.77 -8.81 -7.28
CA LEU A 329 -22.43 -8.37 -8.64
C LEU A 329 -23.24 -9.12 -9.70
N GLU A 330 -23.48 -10.42 -9.46
CA GLU A 330 -24.21 -11.32 -10.35
C GLU A 330 -24.95 -12.35 -9.48
N ASP A 331 -26.22 -12.65 -9.77
CA ASP A 331 -26.99 -13.70 -9.12
C ASP A 331 -27.72 -14.56 -10.16
N SER A 332 -27.39 -15.84 -10.21
CA SER A 332 -28.08 -16.84 -11.03
C SER A 332 -28.56 -18.05 -10.21
N CYS A 333 -28.47 -17.95 -8.88
CA CYS A 333 -28.83 -19.00 -7.92
C CYS A 333 -30.21 -18.78 -7.30
N SER A 334 -31.08 -17.99 -7.95
CA SER A 334 -32.36 -17.60 -7.36
C SER A 334 -33.44 -18.69 -7.42
N GLU A 335 -33.26 -19.70 -8.29
CA GLU A 335 -34.19 -20.82 -8.49
C GLU A 335 -33.48 -22.18 -8.57
N ALA A 336 -34.14 -23.23 -8.10
CA ALA A 336 -33.70 -24.61 -8.25
C ALA A 336 -34.13 -25.18 -9.61
N ASN A 337 -33.23 -25.13 -10.60
CA ASN A 337 -33.47 -25.55 -11.98
C ASN A 337 -32.65 -26.78 -12.42
N GLY A 338 -31.93 -27.43 -11.49
CA GLY A 338 -31.07 -28.59 -11.74
C GLY A 338 -29.75 -28.29 -12.47
N LYS A 339 -29.52 -27.04 -12.89
CA LYS A 339 -28.31 -26.59 -13.59
C LYS A 339 -27.37 -25.88 -12.63
N TRP A 340 -26.10 -25.81 -13.03
CA TRP A 340 -25.11 -25.02 -12.31
C TRP A 340 -25.31 -23.53 -12.60
N GLY A 341 -25.45 -22.75 -11.53
CA GLY A 341 -25.39 -21.30 -11.53
C GLY A 341 -24.24 -20.82 -10.63
N LYS A 342 -24.11 -19.50 -10.53
CA LYS A 342 -23.19 -18.82 -9.64
C LYS A 342 -23.78 -17.51 -9.11
N THR A 343 -23.35 -17.12 -7.91
CA THR A 343 -23.62 -15.81 -7.33
C THR A 343 -22.29 -15.22 -6.87
N VAL A 344 -22.00 -13.99 -7.31
CA VAL A 344 -20.73 -13.30 -7.03
C VAL A 344 -20.99 -12.24 -5.98
N PHE A 345 -20.41 -12.43 -4.80
CA PHE A 345 -20.48 -11.49 -3.68
C PHE A 345 -19.23 -10.63 -3.64
N GLU A 346 -19.40 -9.38 -3.26
CA GLU A 346 -18.32 -8.42 -3.04
C GLU A 346 -18.51 -7.75 -1.67
N TYR A 347 -17.41 -7.58 -0.93
CA TYR A 347 -17.40 -6.77 0.28
C TYR A 347 -16.25 -5.78 0.25
N ARG A 348 -16.58 -4.49 0.40
CA ARG A 348 -15.63 -3.38 0.46
C ARG A 348 -15.79 -2.63 1.77
N THR A 349 -14.66 -2.29 2.41
CA THR A 349 -14.67 -1.66 3.74
C THR A 349 -13.44 -0.78 3.96
N GLN A 350 -13.63 0.34 4.66
CA GLN A 350 -12.54 1.18 5.19
C GLN A 350 -11.97 0.65 6.52
N LYS A 351 -12.60 -0.39 7.09
CA LYS A 351 -12.09 -1.11 8.25
C LYS A 351 -11.40 -2.38 7.75
N THR A 352 -10.13 -2.24 7.36
CA THR A 352 -9.27 -3.30 6.82
C THR A 352 -9.17 -4.56 7.70
N PRO A 353 -9.28 -4.52 9.05
CA PRO A 353 -9.20 -5.75 9.86
C PRO A 353 -10.38 -6.72 9.68
N ARG A 354 -11.46 -6.32 8.99
CA ARG A 354 -12.60 -7.19 8.73
C ARG A 354 -12.33 -8.23 7.65
N LEU A 355 -11.37 -7.96 6.76
CA LEU A 355 -10.96 -8.85 5.68
C LEU A 355 -9.60 -9.50 6.01
N PRO A 356 -9.31 -10.70 5.46
CA PRO A 356 -10.09 -11.43 4.46
C PRO A 356 -11.31 -12.19 5.02
N ILE A 357 -12.11 -12.75 4.13
CA ILE A 357 -13.17 -13.72 4.44
C ILE A 357 -12.52 -15.05 4.82
N VAL A 358 -12.89 -15.61 5.98
CA VAL A 358 -12.29 -16.84 6.53
C VAL A 358 -13.22 -18.04 6.50
N ASP A 359 -14.54 -17.81 6.37
CA ASP A 359 -15.53 -18.87 6.29
C ASP A 359 -16.82 -18.39 5.59
N ILE A 360 -17.68 -19.34 5.22
CA ILE A 360 -18.97 -19.14 4.54
C ILE A 360 -20.01 -20.09 5.16
N ALA A 361 -21.24 -19.61 5.33
CA ALA A 361 -22.37 -20.41 5.79
C ALA A 361 -23.55 -20.31 4.83
N PRO A 362 -23.74 -21.31 3.96
CA PRO A 362 -24.97 -21.48 3.21
C PRO A 362 -26.15 -21.85 4.12
N VAL A 363 -27.34 -21.39 3.75
CA VAL A 363 -28.60 -21.65 4.47
C VAL A 363 -29.43 -22.72 3.77
N ASP A 364 -29.53 -22.65 2.44
CA ASP A 364 -30.34 -23.55 1.62
C ASP A 364 -29.53 -24.78 1.16
N ILE A 365 -29.14 -25.62 2.13
CA ILE A 365 -28.40 -26.86 1.91
C ILE A 365 -28.92 -28.01 2.78
N GLY A 366 -28.59 -29.26 2.40
CA GLY A 366 -28.95 -30.48 3.14
C GLY A 366 -29.97 -31.38 2.44
N GLY A 367 -30.44 -31.02 1.25
CA GLY A 367 -31.12 -31.91 0.32
C GLY A 367 -30.14 -32.82 -0.44
N PRO A 368 -30.61 -33.97 -0.97
CA PRO A 368 -29.75 -34.97 -1.63
C PRO A 368 -29.15 -34.51 -2.96
N ASP A 369 -29.77 -33.53 -3.61
CA ASP A 369 -29.42 -32.96 -4.91
C ASP A 369 -28.89 -31.53 -4.82
N GLN A 370 -28.65 -31.03 -3.60
CA GLN A 370 -28.10 -29.70 -3.36
C GLN A 370 -26.57 -29.77 -3.36
N GLU A 371 -25.97 -29.14 -4.36
CA GLU A 371 -24.53 -29.10 -4.53
C GLU A 371 -24.04 -27.66 -4.54
N PHE A 372 -22.84 -27.44 -3.99
CA PHE A 372 -22.17 -26.16 -4.10
C PHE A 372 -20.67 -26.30 -4.24
N GLY A 373 -20.05 -25.24 -4.77
CA GLY A 373 -18.60 -25.03 -4.80
C GLY A 373 -18.31 -23.55 -4.60
N ILE A 374 -17.07 -23.19 -4.34
CA ILE A 374 -16.71 -21.81 -4.00
C ILE A 374 -15.44 -21.46 -4.76
N ASP A 375 -15.41 -20.31 -5.43
CA ASP A 375 -14.16 -19.72 -5.90
C ASP A 375 -13.85 -18.48 -5.06
N LEU A 376 -12.68 -18.46 -4.44
CA LEU A 376 -12.20 -17.42 -3.57
C LEU A 376 -11.40 -16.42 -4.39
N GLY A 377 -11.91 -15.18 -4.50
CA GLY A 377 -11.14 -14.08 -5.07
C GLY A 377 -10.04 -13.61 -4.11
N PRO A 378 -8.99 -12.95 -4.64
CA PRO A 378 -7.95 -12.39 -3.80
C PRO A 378 -8.51 -11.29 -2.89
N VAL A 379 -7.91 -11.14 -1.71
CA VAL A 379 -8.17 -9.98 -0.86
C VAL A 379 -7.25 -8.85 -1.28
N CYS A 380 -7.81 -7.70 -1.64
CA CYS A 380 -7.08 -6.55 -2.16
C CYS A 380 -7.11 -5.39 -1.16
N PHE A 381 -5.98 -4.72 -1.00
CA PHE A 381 -5.79 -3.60 -0.08
C PHE A 381 -5.24 -2.37 -0.81
N LEU A 382 -5.74 -1.18 -0.46
CA LEU A 382 -5.33 0.12 -1.04
C LEU A 382 -5.25 1.20 0.05
#